data_AF-A0A538KLX9-F1
#
_entry.id   AF-A0A538KLX9-F1
#
_cell.length_a   1.000
_cell.length_b   1.000
_cell.length_c   1.000
_cell.angle_alpha   90.00
_cell.angle_beta   90.00
_cell.angle_gamma   90.00
#
_symmetry.space_group_name_H-M   'P 1'
#
loop_
_entity.id
_entity.type
_entity.pdbx_description
1 polymer ?
#
loop_
_entity_poly.entity_id
_entity_poly.type
_entity_poly.pdbx_seq_one_letter_code
_entity_poly.pdbx_strand_id
1 'polypeptide(L)'
;MDEKPTLFVCHGDEGGPKVHPCRRVQEAMQAAGIEYDKVIAAHGSPIPFLRKGSRDELREATGDTKLPTLKLADGAVLKHSREILTWVRRQGSEARSEAPAEP
;
A
#
# COMPACT_ATOMS: atom_id res chain seq x y z
N MET A 1 3.48 16.44 -11.69
CA MET A 1 2.28 15.79 -11.16
C MET A 1 2.79 14.88 -10.07
N ASP A 2 2.46 15.14 -8.80
CA ASP A 2 2.78 14.21 -7.71
C ASP A 2 2.01 12.92 -7.98
N GLU A 3 2.65 12.01 -8.68
CA GLU A 3 2.12 10.67 -8.90
C GLU A 3 2.17 9.96 -7.55
N LYS A 4 1.00 9.79 -6.94
CA LYS A 4 0.85 9.14 -5.64
C LYS A 4 1.08 7.65 -5.80
N PRO A 5 1.79 6.98 -4.87
CA PRO A 5 1.90 5.55 -4.91
C PRO A 5 0.52 4.89 -4.69
N THR A 6 0.28 3.75 -5.33
CA THR A 6 -0.95 2.97 -5.19
C THR A 6 -0.73 1.77 -4.26
N LEU A 7 -1.43 1.75 -3.13
CA LEU A 7 -1.42 0.66 -2.16
C LEU A 7 -2.57 -0.32 -2.43
N PHE A 8 -2.20 -1.56 -2.75
CA PHE A 8 -3.13 -2.67 -2.91
C PHE A 8 -3.29 -3.41 -1.58
N VAL A 9 -4.54 -3.54 -1.12
CA VAL A 9 -4.90 -4.17 0.18
C VAL A 9 -6.01 -5.20 0.04
N CYS A 10 -6.13 -6.09 1.04
CA CYS A 10 -7.21 -7.08 1.08
C CYS A 10 -8.56 -6.45 1.45
N HIS A 11 -8.62 -5.63 2.49
CA HIS A 11 -9.87 -5.01 2.95
C HIS A 11 -9.73 -3.49 2.96
N GLY A 12 -10.83 -2.80 2.62
CA GLY A 12 -10.88 -1.33 2.60
C GLY A 12 -10.85 -0.68 3.96
N ASP A 13 -11.31 -1.39 4.99
CA ASP A 13 -11.43 -0.89 6.36
C ASP A 13 -10.16 -1.13 7.19
N GLU A 14 -9.82 -0.13 8.00
CA GLU A 14 -8.86 -0.23 9.11
C GLU A 14 -9.41 -1.07 10.29
N GLY A 15 -10.66 -1.54 10.18
CA GLY A 15 -11.35 -2.38 11.17
C GLY A 15 -10.81 -3.80 11.31
N GLY A 16 -9.85 -4.23 10.49
CA GLY A 16 -9.18 -5.52 10.65
C GLY A 16 -8.34 -5.61 11.94
N PRO A 17 -7.98 -6.82 12.42
CA PRO A 17 -7.12 -6.99 13.58
C PRO A 17 -5.82 -6.18 13.45
N LYS A 18 -5.36 -5.52 14.53
CA LYS A 18 -4.08 -4.76 14.55
C LYS A 18 -2.84 -5.58 14.13
N VAL A 19 -2.95 -6.91 14.16
CA VAL A 19 -1.90 -7.83 13.70
C VAL A 19 -1.86 -8.00 12.17
N HIS A 20 -2.89 -7.56 11.46
CA HIS A 20 -3.02 -7.78 10.02
C HIS A 20 -2.03 -6.91 9.21
N PRO A 21 -1.27 -7.49 8.27
CA PRO A 21 -0.20 -6.78 7.56
C PRO A 21 -0.70 -5.58 6.73
N CYS A 22 -1.90 -5.67 6.10
CA CYS A 22 -2.46 -4.56 5.34
C CYS A 22 -2.83 -3.35 6.21
N ARG A 23 -3.26 -3.59 7.46
CA ARG A 23 -3.61 -2.50 8.37
C ARG A 23 -2.35 -1.77 8.84
N ARG A 24 -1.32 -2.52 9.24
CA ARG A 24 -0.04 -1.96 9.68
C ARG A 24 0.60 -1.05 8.64
N VAL A 25 0.53 -1.43 7.36
CA VAL A 25 1.06 -0.61 6.27
C VAL A 25 0.26 0.68 6.11
N GLN A 26 -1.08 0.61 6.15
CA GLN A 26 -1.94 1.79 6.09
C GLN A 26 -1.66 2.75 7.25
N GLU A 27 -1.64 2.24 8.48
CA GLU A 27 -1.34 3.04 9.68
C GLU A 27 0.05 3.68 9.58
N ALA A 28 1.04 2.98 9.04
CA ALA A 28 2.38 3.54 8.85
C ALA A 28 2.41 4.64 7.77
N MET A 29 1.73 4.46 6.64
CA MET A 29 1.66 5.48 5.58
C MET A 29 0.94 6.74 6.08
N GLN A 30 -0.18 6.58 6.81
CA GLN A 30 -0.89 7.68 7.46
C GLN A 30 -0.01 8.38 8.50
N ALA A 31 0.68 7.61 9.36
CA ALA A 31 1.58 8.18 10.37
C ALA A 31 2.77 8.94 9.76
N ALA A 32 3.19 8.56 8.55
CA ALA A 32 4.23 9.25 7.80
C ALA A 32 3.69 10.44 6.98
N GLY A 33 2.37 10.68 6.94
CA GLY A 33 1.77 11.76 6.16
C GLY A 33 1.88 11.57 4.65
N ILE A 34 2.09 10.33 4.18
CA ILE A 34 2.26 10.03 2.75
C ILE A 34 0.87 9.93 2.12
N GLU A 35 0.60 10.72 1.08
CA GLU A 35 -0.60 10.55 0.27
C GLU A 35 -0.45 9.33 -0.66
N TYR A 36 -1.48 8.49 -0.73
CA TYR A 36 -1.47 7.29 -1.57
C TYR A 36 -2.87 6.94 -2.07
N ASP A 37 -2.95 6.34 -3.26
CA ASP A 37 -4.17 5.73 -3.78
C ASP A 37 -4.37 4.35 -3.15
N LYS A 38 -5.59 4.02 -2.77
CA LYS A 38 -5.92 2.72 -2.15
C LYS A 38 -6.78 1.90 -3.09
N VAL A 39 -6.31 0.70 -3.43
CA VAL A 39 -7.06 -0.27 -4.23
C VAL A 39 -7.33 -1.52 -3.41
N ILE A 40 -8.60 -1.92 -3.33
CA ILE A 40 -9.02 -3.14 -2.63
C ILE A 40 -8.95 -4.29 -3.62
N ALA A 41 -7.84 -5.03 -3.56
CA ALA A 41 -7.48 -6.06 -4.53
C ALA A 41 -7.85 -7.48 -4.10
N ALA A 42 -8.52 -7.66 -2.96
CA ALA A 42 -9.06 -8.97 -2.60
C ALA A 42 -10.22 -8.83 -1.60
N HIS A 43 -11.47 -8.73 -2.07
CA HIS A 43 -12.59 -9.09 -1.21
C HIS A 43 -12.38 -10.55 -0.76
N GLY A 44 -11.97 -10.74 0.48
CA GLY A 44 -11.86 -12.05 1.13
C GLY A 44 -13.24 -12.66 1.31
N SER A 45 -13.93 -12.98 0.21
CA SER A 45 -15.13 -13.78 0.25
C SER A 45 -14.70 -15.23 0.35
N PRO A 46 -15.17 -15.99 1.36
CA PRO A 46 -14.88 -17.42 1.47
C PRO A 46 -15.35 -18.20 0.23
N ILE A 47 -16.24 -17.61 -0.59
CA ILE A 47 -16.84 -18.20 -1.78
C ILE A 47 -15.90 -18.10 -2.99
N PRO A 48 -15.38 -19.22 -3.54
CA PRO A 48 -14.38 -19.24 -4.62
C PRO A 48 -14.81 -18.55 -5.92
N PHE A 49 -16.11 -18.54 -6.25
CA PHE A 49 -16.64 -18.02 -7.52
C PHE A 49 -16.87 -16.51 -7.52
N LEU A 50 -16.90 -15.86 -6.35
CA LEU A 50 -16.93 -14.40 -6.20
C LEU A 50 -15.52 -13.78 -6.17
N ARG A 51 -14.46 -14.58 -6.34
CA ARG A 51 -13.05 -14.13 -6.36
C ARG A 51 -12.58 -13.65 -7.74
N LYS A 52 -13.49 -13.44 -8.69
CA LYS A 52 -13.16 -13.10 -10.08
C LYS A 52 -12.86 -11.60 -10.19
N GLY A 53 -11.75 -11.24 -10.83
CA GLY A 53 -11.29 -9.85 -11.00
C GLY A 53 -10.07 -9.52 -10.15
N SER A 54 -10.24 -9.42 -8.83
CA SER A 54 -9.25 -8.66 -8.04
C SER A 54 -7.83 -9.25 -7.95
N ARG A 55 -7.64 -10.58 -8.06
CA ARG A 55 -6.29 -11.18 -8.04
C ARG A 55 -5.59 -11.20 -9.40
N ASP A 56 -6.35 -11.27 -10.49
CA ASP A 56 -5.77 -11.25 -11.84
C ASP A 56 -5.37 -9.81 -12.18
N GLU A 57 -6.26 -8.85 -11.90
CA GLU A 57 -5.97 -7.42 -12.00
C GLU A 57 -4.79 -7.00 -11.10
N LEU A 58 -4.68 -7.58 -9.89
CA LEU A 58 -3.51 -7.37 -9.03
C LEU A 58 -2.22 -7.89 -9.69
N ARG A 59 -2.28 -9.05 -10.32
CA ARG A 59 -1.13 -9.64 -11.02
C ARG A 59 -0.75 -8.82 -12.24
N GLU A 60 -1.72 -8.33 -13.00
CA GLU A 60 -1.47 -7.45 -14.14
C GLU A 60 -0.86 -6.12 -13.69
N ALA A 61 -1.36 -5.54 -12.59
CA ALA A 61 -0.89 -4.26 -12.08
C ALA A 61 0.47 -4.32 -11.36
N THR A 62 0.76 -5.43 -10.66
CA THR A 62 1.89 -5.56 -9.73
C THR A 62 2.87 -6.69 -10.06
N GLY A 63 2.54 -7.55 -11.03
CA GLY A 63 3.30 -8.76 -11.34
C GLY A 63 3.20 -9.85 -10.26
N ASP A 64 2.35 -9.69 -9.25
CA ASP A 64 2.20 -10.64 -8.15
C ASP A 64 0.74 -10.77 -7.70
N THR A 65 0.45 -11.81 -6.94
CA THR A 65 -0.89 -12.03 -6.37
C THR A 65 -0.92 -11.92 -4.85
N LYS A 66 0.23 -11.59 -4.24
CA LYS A 66 0.38 -11.40 -2.80
C LYS A 66 0.00 -9.98 -2.41
N LEU A 67 -0.51 -9.86 -1.18
CA LEU A 67 -0.89 -8.60 -0.54
C LEU A 67 -0.27 -8.53 0.87
N PRO A 68 -0.05 -7.33 1.43
CA PRO A 68 -0.15 -6.03 0.77
C PRO A 68 0.99 -5.80 -0.24
N THR A 69 0.70 -4.96 -1.25
CA THR A 69 1.65 -4.57 -2.30
C THR A 69 1.52 -3.07 -2.58
N LEU A 70 2.64 -2.37 -2.73
CA LEU A 70 2.67 -0.94 -3.07
C LEU A 70 3.29 -0.77 -4.45
N LYS A 71 2.59 -0.08 -5.34
CA LYS A 71 3.13 0.37 -6.63
C LYS A 71 3.49 1.85 -6.52
N LEU A 72 4.75 2.18 -6.74
CA LEU A 72 5.22 3.55 -6.78
C LEU A 72 4.87 4.19 -8.13
N ALA A 73 4.84 5.52 -8.17
CA ALA A 73 4.67 6.30 -9.39
C ALA A 73 5.62 5.91 -10.52
N ASP A 74 6.89 5.71 -10.18
CA ASP A 74 7.95 5.28 -11.09
C ASP A 74 7.73 3.86 -11.67
N GLY A 75 6.65 3.18 -11.29
CA GLY A 75 6.32 1.82 -11.72
C GLY A 75 6.98 0.74 -10.87
N ALA A 76 7.86 1.09 -9.93
CA ALA A 76 8.44 0.15 -8.98
C ALA A 76 7.37 -0.48 -8.09
N VAL A 77 7.47 -1.81 -7.89
CA VAL A 77 6.51 -2.57 -7.07
C VAL A 77 7.20 -3.12 -5.84
N LEU A 78 6.79 -2.65 -4.67
CA LEU A 78 7.21 -3.18 -3.38
C LEU A 78 6.24 -4.25 -2.91
N LYS A 79 6.75 -5.47 -2.86
CA LYS A 79 6.02 -6.65 -2.42
C LYS A 79 6.22 -6.81 -0.91
N HIS A 80 5.25 -7.39 -0.21
CA HIS A 80 5.30 -7.64 1.23
C HIS A 80 5.25 -6.40 2.16
N SER A 81 4.59 -6.58 3.30
CA SER A 81 4.44 -5.51 4.30
C SER A 81 5.75 -4.96 4.84
N ARG A 82 6.79 -5.79 5.03
CA ARG A 82 8.06 -5.34 5.61
C ARG A 82 8.82 -4.38 4.69
N GLU A 83 8.83 -4.64 3.38
CA GLU A 83 9.50 -3.78 2.40
C GLU A 83 8.79 -2.42 2.32
N ILE A 84 7.45 -2.44 2.23
CA ILE A 84 6.63 -1.24 2.24
C ILE A 84 6.87 -0.42 3.51
N LEU A 85 6.83 -1.04 4.70
CA LEU A 85 7.10 -0.35 5.97
C LEU A 85 8.50 0.27 6.02
N THR A 86 9.49 -0.37 5.38
CA THR A 86 10.85 0.16 5.30
C THR A 86 10.91 1.37 4.39
N TRP A 87 10.24 1.30 3.23
CA TRP A 87 10.11 2.43 2.33
C TRP A 87 9.38 3.61 2.98
N VAL A 88 8.26 3.37 3.66
CA VAL A 88 7.49 4.41 4.38
C VAL A 88 8.35 5.13 5.40
N ARG A 89 9.16 4.40 6.18
CA ARG A 89 10.08 5.01 7.15
C ARG A 89 11.15 5.88 6.48
N ARG A 90 11.62 5.50 5.29
CA ARG A 90 12.56 6.32 4.52
C ARG A 90 11.88 7.59 4.01
N GLN A 91 10.69 7.48 3.42
CA GLN A 91 9.93 8.63 2.92
C GLN A 91 9.58 9.62 4.02
N GLY A 92 9.12 9.14 5.19
CA GLY A 92 8.87 10.02 6.34
C GLY A 92 10.12 10.74 6.85
N SER A 93 11.32 10.19 6.60
CA SER A 93 12.59 10.86 6.90
C SER A 93 12.99 11.86 5.81
N GLU A 94 12.72 11.58 4.54
CA GLU A 94 13.04 12.47 3.41
C GLU A 94 12.09 13.68 3.39
N ALA A 95 10.79 13.47 3.58
CA ALA A 95 9.81 14.54 3.74
C ALA A 95 10.13 15.51 4.90
N ARG A 96 10.85 15.04 5.92
CA ARG A 96 11.28 15.87 7.05
C ARG A 96 12.59 16.62 6.78
N SER A 97 13.41 16.15 5.85
CA SER A 97 14.65 16.82 5.42
C SER A 97 14.39 17.88 4.34
N GLU A 98 13.31 17.75 3.56
CA GLU A 98 12.89 18.73 2.55
C GLU A 98 12.00 19.85 3.10
N ALA A 99 11.68 19.84 4.41
CA ALA A 99 11.06 20.99 5.05
C ALA A 99 12.03 22.19 5.00
N PRO A 100 11.69 23.30 4.31
CA PRO A 100 12.59 24.44 4.20
C PRO A 100 12.83 25.01 5.60
N ALA A 101 14.12 25.14 5.96
CA ALA A 101 14.52 26.00 7.06
C ALA A 101 14.15 27.43 6.66
N GLU A 102 13.02 27.93 7.14
CA GLU A 102 12.66 29.34 6.99
C GLU A 102 13.58 30.22 7.85
N PRO A 103 14.05 31.37 7.33
CA PRO A 103 15.07 32.23 7.96
C PRO A 103 14.55 33.07 9.13
#